data_AF-A0A0N5BQ00-F1
#
_entry.id   AF-A0A0N5BQ00-F1
#
_cell.length_a   1.000
_cell.length_b   1.000
_cell.length_c   1.000
_cell.angle_alpha   90.00
_cell.angle_beta   90.00
_cell.angle_gamma   90.00
#
_symmetry.space_group_name_H-M   'P 1'
#
loop_
_entity.id
_entity.type
_entity.pdbx_description
1 polymer ?
#
loop_
_entity_poly.entity_id
_entity_poly.type
_entity_poly.pdbx_seq_one_letter_code
_entity_poly.pdbx_strand_id
1 'polypeptide(L)'
;KNWHVEHFVCSVCEKPFLGHKHYERKGLAYCEEHFTKLYGSTCFRCGKSCGGETFTALEKTWCLKCFGCHLCDKKMDHKSKFYEFDMKPTCKKCYDKFPTELKKRISDRLKERNQIAVERQRRSMSPTFGRT
;
A
#
# COMPACT_ATOMS: atom_id res chain seq x y z
N LYS A 1 7.55 -36.79 -24.47
CA LYS A 1 7.76 -36.17 -23.13
C LYS A 1 6.38 -35.81 -22.59
N ASN A 2 5.74 -36.72 -21.86
CA ASN A 2 4.38 -36.53 -21.35
C ASN A 2 4.50 -35.82 -20.01
N TRP A 3 4.14 -34.54 -19.97
CA TRP A 3 4.02 -33.78 -18.74
C TRP A 3 2.79 -34.30 -17.98
N HIS A 4 3.00 -35.04 -16.90
CA HIS A 4 1.90 -35.50 -16.05
C HIS A 4 1.32 -34.32 -15.26
N VAL A 5 -0.01 -34.19 -15.31
CA VAL A 5 -0.81 -33.15 -14.65
C VAL A 5 -0.67 -33.16 -13.11
N GLU A 6 -0.13 -34.23 -12.53
CA GLU A 6 0.12 -34.38 -11.09
C GLU A 6 1.29 -33.57 -10.54
N HIS A 7 2.21 -33.08 -11.38
CA HIS A 7 3.38 -32.33 -10.90
C HIS A 7 3.22 -30.81 -10.94
N PHE A 8 2.10 -30.30 -11.48
CA PHE A 8 1.86 -28.86 -11.49
C PHE A 8 1.17 -28.43 -10.19
N VAL A 9 2.00 -28.25 -9.17
CA VAL A 9 1.62 -27.96 -7.78
C VAL A 9 2.18 -26.62 -7.31
N CYS A 10 1.60 -26.05 -6.26
CA CYS A 10 2.17 -24.88 -5.61
C CYS A 10 3.48 -25.24 -4.90
N SER A 11 4.54 -24.46 -5.11
CA SER A 11 5.87 -24.68 -4.52
C SER A 11 5.94 -24.49 -2.99
N VAL A 12 4.83 -24.11 -2.34
CA VAL A 12 4.77 -23.85 -0.88
C VAL A 12 3.86 -24.83 -0.16
N CYS A 13 2.69 -25.15 -0.73
CA CYS A 13 1.74 -26.07 -0.12
C CYS A 13 1.56 -27.39 -0.89
N GLU A 14 2.28 -27.57 -2.00
CA GLU A 14 2.30 -28.78 -2.84
C GLU A 14 0.93 -29.23 -3.34
N LYS A 15 -0.08 -28.34 -3.28
CA LYS A 15 -1.42 -28.61 -3.79
C LYS A 15 -1.44 -28.50 -5.31
N PRO A 16 -2.01 -29.49 -6.03
CA PRO A 16 -2.16 -29.42 -7.48
C PRO A 16 -3.12 -28.29 -7.85
N PHE A 17 -2.81 -27.58 -8.95
CA PHE A 17 -3.64 -26.46 -9.37
C PHE A 17 -4.99 -26.90 -9.95
N LEU A 18 -5.13 -28.11 -10.50
CA LEU A 18 -6.39 -28.67 -11.00
C LEU A 18 -7.22 -27.70 -11.89
N GLY A 19 -6.56 -26.85 -12.68
CA GLY A 19 -7.21 -25.84 -13.53
C GLY A 19 -7.50 -24.50 -12.84
N HIS A 20 -7.21 -24.34 -11.55
CA HIS A 20 -7.22 -23.05 -10.86
C HIS A 20 -6.07 -22.13 -11.31
N LYS A 21 -6.25 -20.83 -11.06
CA LYS A 21 -5.28 -19.80 -11.39
C LYS A 21 -3.98 -20.01 -10.60
N HIS A 22 -2.86 -20.00 -11.30
CA HIS A 22 -1.52 -20.09 -10.74
C HIS A 22 -0.71 -18.85 -11.09
N TYR A 23 0.31 -18.56 -10.29
CA TYR A 23 1.19 -17.41 -10.47
C TYR A 23 2.64 -17.89 -10.50
N GLU A 24 3.35 -17.62 -11.59
CA GLU A 24 4.76 -18.00 -11.75
C GLU A 24 5.70 -16.85 -11.37
N ARG A 25 6.75 -17.15 -10.60
CA ARG A 25 7.84 -16.21 -10.29
C ARG A 25 9.17 -16.95 -10.20
N LYS A 26 10.19 -16.48 -10.92
CA LYS A 26 11.53 -17.10 -10.94
C LYS A 26 11.50 -18.62 -11.28
N GLY A 27 10.58 -19.04 -12.15
CA GLY A 27 10.41 -20.44 -12.54
C GLY A 27 9.69 -21.33 -11.51
N LEU A 28 9.15 -20.76 -10.43
CA LEU A 28 8.35 -21.47 -9.43
C LEU A 28 6.88 -21.06 -9.53
N ALA A 29 5.97 -22.04 -9.48
CA ALA A 29 4.53 -21.82 -9.49
C ALA A 29 3.98 -21.72 -8.06
N TYR A 30 3.15 -20.71 -7.81
CA TYR A 30 2.51 -20.44 -6.52
C TYR A 30 0.99 -20.35 -6.69
N CYS A 31 0.24 -20.80 -5.68
CA CYS A 31 -1.19 -20.48 -5.62
C CYS A 31 -1.39 -19.00 -5.27
N GLU A 32 -2.58 -18.47 -5.56
CA GLU A 32 -2.92 -17.07 -5.30
C GLU A 32 -2.61 -16.64 -3.85
N GLU A 33 -2.94 -17.50 -2.87
CA GLU A 33 -2.71 -17.22 -1.45
C GLU A 33 -1.21 -17.11 -1.13
N HIS A 34 -0.39 -18.09 -1.54
CA HIS A 34 1.05 -18.08 -1.25
C HIS A 34 1.79 -17.02 -2.06
N PHE A 35 1.39 -16.80 -3.30
CA PHE A 35 1.95 -15.74 -4.12
C PHE A 35 1.70 -14.37 -3.49
N THR A 36 0.47 -14.13 -3.05
CA THR A 36 0.12 -12.88 -2.37
C THR A 36 0.79 -12.79 -1.00
N LYS A 37 0.97 -13.90 -0.29
CA LYS A 37 1.68 -13.94 0.99
C LYS A 37 3.16 -13.61 0.86
N LEU A 38 3.82 -14.14 -0.17
CA LEU A 38 5.26 -13.96 -0.39
C LEU A 38 5.60 -12.66 -1.12
N TYR A 39 4.73 -12.22 -2.03
CA TYR A 39 5.01 -11.11 -2.96
C TYR A 39 3.94 -10.02 -2.96
N GLY A 40 2.87 -10.17 -2.19
CA GLY A 40 1.84 -9.15 -2.07
C GLY A 40 2.28 -7.99 -1.18
N SER A 41 1.58 -6.86 -1.32
CA SER A 41 1.85 -5.68 -0.52
C SER A 41 1.58 -5.97 0.96
N THR A 42 2.55 -5.69 1.82
CA THR A 42 2.43 -5.91 3.26
C THR A 42 1.67 -4.77 3.92
N CYS A 43 0.65 -5.10 4.71
CA CYS A 43 -0.09 -4.09 5.47
C CYS A 43 0.72 -3.59 6.65
N PHE A 44 0.91 -2.28 6.73
CA PHE A 44 1.65 -1.64 7.83
C PHE A 44 1.01 -1.84 9.22
N ARG A 45 -0.31 -2.02 9.30
CA ARG A 45 -1.02 -2.22 10.58
C ARG A 45 -0.92 -3.65 11.11
N CYS A 46 -1.11 -4.66 10.25
CA CYS A 46 -1.21 -6.05 10.68
C CYS A 46 0.02 -6.91 10.34
N GLY A 47 0.97 -6.37 9.57
CA GLY A 47 2.18 -7.07 9.14
C GLY A 47 1.94 -8.23 8.17
N LYS A 48 0.71 -8.41 7.68
CA LYS A 48 0.33 -9.48 6.75
C LYS A 48 0.18 -8.93 5.34
N SER A 49 0.37 -9.78 4.34
CA SER A 49 0.06 -9.49 2.94
C SER A 49 -1.42 -9.14 2.76
N CYS A 50 -1.70 -8.09 2.00
CA CYS A 50 -3.06 -7.75 1.59
C CYS A 50 -3.52 -8.74 0.50
N GLY A 51 -4.48 -9.60 0.83
CA GLY A 51 -5.02 -10.65 -0.06
C GLY A 51 -5.91 -10.17 -1.22
N GLY A 52 -5.77 -8.93 -1.70
CA GLY A 52 -6.69 -8.33 -2.66
C GLY A 52 -6.54 -6.82 -2.75
N GLU A 53 -7.64 -6.09 -2.74
CA GLU A 53 -7.63 -4.62 -2.80
C GLU A 53 -6.84 -4.02 -1.62
N THR A 54 -5.92 -3.13 -1.97
CA THR A 54 -5.03 -2.48 -1.02
C THR A 54 -5.26 -0.99 -1.00
N PHE A 55 -5.17 -0.40 0.19
CA PHE A 55 -5.21 1.03 0.36
C PHE A 55 -3.78 1.56 0.47
N THR A 56 -3.34 2.36 -0.50
CA THR A 56 -2.04 3.02 -0.44
C THR A 56 -2.20 4.44 0.07
N ALA A 57 -1.65 4.72 1.25
CA ALA A 57 -1.63 6.05 1.83
C ALA A 57 -0.43 6.22 2.77
N LEU A 58 0.04 7.46 2.89
CA LEU A 58 1.20 7.80 3.72
C LEU A 58 2.47 7.05 3.27
N GLU A 59 2.61 6.84 1.95
CA GLU A 59 3.69 6.03 1.34
C GLU A 59 3.75 4.58 1.87
N LYS A 60 2.63 4.09 2.41
CA LYS A 60 2.49 2.76 3.01
C LYS A 60 1.28 2.06 2.43
N THR A 61 1.31 0.74 2.46
CA THR A 61 0.18 -0.09 2.05
C THR A 61 -0.58 -0.61 3.27
N TRP A 62 -1.89 -0.64 3.15
CA TRP A 62 -2.82 -1.06 4.20
C TRP A 62 -3.87 -2.00 3.61
N CYS A 63 -4.35 -2.97 4.38
CA CYS A 63 -5.57 -3.69 3.98
C CYS A 63 -6.77 -2.73 4.12
N LEU A 64 -7.77 -2.82 3.23
CA LEU A 64 -9.02 -2.05 3.36
C LEU A 64 -9.66 -2.22 4.74
N LYS A 65 -9.67 -3.44 5.28
CA LYS A 65 -10.20 -3.75 6.62
C LYS A 65 -9.37 -3.19 7.77
N CYS A 66 -8.08 -2.93 7.54
CA CYS A 66 -7.13 -2.45 8.54
C CYS A 66 -6.91 -0.94 8.47
N PHE A 67 -7.35 -0.28 7.41
CA PHE A 67 -7.23 1.17 7.31
C PHE A 67 -8.26 1.85 8.21
N GLY A 68 -7.78 2.54 9.24
CA GLY A 68 -8.62 3.16 10.26
C GLY A 68 -7.83 4.12 11.13
N CYS A 69 -8.55 4.95 11.88
CA CYS A 69 -7.96 5.97 12.73
C CYS A 69 -7.07 5.35 13.82
N HIS A 70 -5.83 5.82 13.97
CA HIS A 70 -4.91 5.35 15.01
C HIS A 70 -5.44 5.57 16.43
N LEU A 71 -6.23 6.62 16.65
CA LEU A 71 -6.67 7.05 17.99
C LEU A 71 -8.00 6.45 18.45
N CYS A 72 -8.85 6.03 17.51
CA CYS A 72 -10.19 5.53 17.85
C CYS A 72 -10.58 4.27 17.08
N ASP A 73 -9.65 3.72 16.30
CA ASP A 73 -9.82 2.55 15.44
C ASP A 73 -11.02 2.60 14.48
N LYS A 74 -11.60 3.79 14.29
CA LYS A 74 -12.68 3.99 13.34
C LYS A 74 -12.19 3.63 11.94
N LYS A 75 -12.81 2.63 11.32
CA LYS A 75 -12.56 2.24 9.93
C LYS A 75 -12.75 3.43 9.01
N MET A 76 -11.83 3.60 8.07
CA MET A 76 -11.87 4.66 7.07
C MET A 76 -11.81 4.02 5.68
N ASP A 77 -12.42 4.69 4.72
CA ASP A 77 -12.46 4.27 3.31
C ASP A 77 -11.75 5.29 2.42
N HIS A 78 -11.73 5.05 1.11
CA HIS A 78 -11.15 5.96 0.12
C HIS A 78 -11.84 7.34 0.04
N LYS A 79 -13.07 7.46 0.56
CA LYS A 79 -13.85 8.71 0.52
C LYS A 79 -13.70 9.51 1.81
N SER A 80 -13.25 8.86 2.88
CA SER A 80 -13.12 9.43 4.21
C SER A 80 -11.90 10.34 4.29
N LYS A 81 -12.11 11.59 4.69
CA LYS A 81 -11.01 12.52 4.95
C LYS A 81 -10.25 12.10 6.21
N PHE A 82 -8.95 11.90 6.07
CA PHE A 82 -8.03 11.57 7.17
C PHE A 82 -6.85 12.53 7.18
N TYR A 83 -6.16 12.58 8.32
CA TYR A 83 -4.98 13.41 8.57
C TYR A 83 -3.82 12.51 8.97
N GLU A 84 -2.61 12.85 8.53
CA GLU A 84 -1.39 12.14 8.92
C GLU A 84 -0.91 12.65 10.28
N PHE A 85 -0.75 11.74 11.24
CA PHE A 85 -0.16 12.03 12.53
C PHE A 85 0.72 10.86 12.96
N ASP A 86 1.97 11.13 13.32
CA ASP A 86 2.93 10.10 13.73
C ASP A 86 3.05 8.95 12.70
N MET A 87 3.12 9.30 11.40
CA MET A 87 3.14 8.34 10.29
C MET A 87 1.91 7.41 10.20
N LYS A 88 0.82 7.76 10.89
CA LYS A 88 -0.41 6.96 10.98
C LYS A 88 -1.64 7.79 10.61
N PRO A 89 -2.69 7.15 10.07
CA PRO A 89 -3.92 7.83 9.68
C PRO A 89 -4.76 8.18 10.91
N THR A 90 -5.24 9.42 10.98
CA THR A 90 -6.10 9.95 12.05
C THR A 90 -7.37 10.53 11.46
N CYS A 91 -8.54 10.17 11.99
CA CYS A 91 -9.80 10.70 11.49
C CYS A 91 -9.99 12.18 11.86
N LYS A 92 -10.78 12.91 11.08
CA LYS A 92 -11.12 14.33 11.35
C LYS A 92 -11.57 14.57 12.80
N LYS A 93 -12.46 13.72 13.35
CA LYS A 93 -12.96 13.88 14.73
C LYS A 93 -11.84 13.83 15.78
N CYS A 94 -10.86 12.96 15.60
CA CYS A 94 -9.72 12.87 16.51
C CYS A 94 -8.73 14.02 16.27
N TYR A 95 -8.51 14.38 15.00
CA TYR A 95 -7.69 15.52 14.63
C TYR A 95 -8.21 16.82 15.24
N ASP A 96 -9.53 17.04 15.21
CA ASP A 96 -10.18 18.23 15.76
C ASP A 96 -10.03 18.35 17.29
N LYS A 97 -9.76 17.24 18.00
CA LYS A 97 -9.46 17.24 19.44
C LYS A 97 -8.02 17.66 19.77
N PHE A 98 -7.12 17.70 18.78
CA PHE A 98 -5.73 18.07 19.03
C PHE A 98 -5.56 19.55 19.38
N PRO A 99 -4.57 19.89 20.23
CA PRO A 99 -4.17 21.27 20.48
C PRO A 99 -3.83 22.00 19.19
N THR A 100 -4.11 23.30 19.14
CA THR A 100 -3.89 24.16 17.95
C THR A 100 -2.43 24.12 17.48
N GLU A 101 -1.49 24.09 18.41
CA GLU A 101 -0.06 24.01 18.09
C GLU A 101 0.30 22.72 17.34
N LEU A 102 -0.28 21.58 17.76
CA LEU A 102 -0.05 20.29 17.12
C LEU A 102 -0.64 20.26 15.71
N LYS A 103 -1.87 20.79 15.54
CA LYS A 103 -2.51 20.93 14.23
C LYS A 103 -1.68 21.80 13.28
N LYS A 104 -1.12 22.90 13.78
CA LYS A 104 -0.24 23.79 13.00
C LYS A 104 0.99 23.03 12.50
N ARG A 105 1.69 22.31 13.38
CA ARG A 105 2.87 21.49 13.01
C ARG A 105 2.54 20.40 11.98
N ILE A 106 1.37 19.77 12.08
CA ILE A 106 0.90 18.77 11.09
C ILE A 106 0.64 19.45 9.74
N SER A 107 -0.05 20.58 9.74
CA SER A 107 -0.33 21.34 8.51
C SER A 107 0.93 21.85 7.84
N ASP A 108 1.90 22.34 8.60
CA ASP A 108 3.14 22.91 8.05
C ASP A 108 3.98 21.84 7.36
N ARG A 109 4.10 20.64 7.96
CA ARG A 109 4.74 19.48 7.31
C ARG A 109 4.05 19.07 6.00
N LEU A 110 2.71 19.11 5.96
CA LEU A 110 1.97 18.80 4.74
C LEU A 110 2.23 19.84 3.64
N LYS A 111 2.28 21.12 3.99
CA LYS A 111 2.61 22.21 3.05
C LYS A 111 4.03 22.06 2.51
N GLU A 112 4.99 21.76 3.38
CA GLU A 112 6.39 21.53 2.98
C GLU A 112 6.50 20.36 2.00
N ARG A 113 5.88 19.20 2.30
CA ARG A 113 5.86 18.05 1.38
C ARG A 113 5.25 18.40 0.03
N ASN A 114 4.14 19.13 0.02
CA ASN A 114 3.49 19.57 -1.21
C ASN A 114 4.37 20.55 -1.99
N GLN A 115 5.05 21.47 -1.32
CA GLN A 115 5.96 22.42 -1.95
C GLN A 115 7.15 21.72 -2.60
N ILE A 116 7.76 20.73 -1.92
CA ILE A 116 8.82 19.90 -2.48
C ILE A 116 8.32 19.11 -3.70
N ALA A 117 7.11 18.56 -3.65
CA ALA A 117 6.53 17.84 -4.78
C ALA A 117 6.33 18.74 -6.01
N VAL A 118 5.80 19.97 -5.80
CA VAL A 118 5.63 20.96 -6.86
C VAL A 118 6.97 21.38 -7.46
N GLU A 119 7.99 21.61 -6.63
CA GLU A 119 9.33 21.99 -7.08
C GLU A 119 9.98 20.88 -7.91
N ARG A 120 9.89 19.62 -7.48
CA ARG A 120 10.36 18.46 -8.25
C ARG A 120 9.66 18.37 -9.61
N GLN A 121 8.34 18.59 -9.64
CA GLN A 121 7.57 18.59 -10.87
C GLN A 121 8.02 19.70 -11.82
N ARG A 122 8.28 20.92 -11.32
CA ARG A 122 8.81 22.02 -12.13
C ARG A 122 10.17 21.71 -12.75
N ARG A 123 11.09 21.12 -11.99
CA ARG A 123 12.43 20.71 -12.49
C ARG A 123 12.35 19.61 -13.55
N SER A 124 11.38 18.71 -13.45
CA SER A 124 11.17 17.66 -14.46
C SER A 124 10.56 18.17 -15.77
N MET A 125 9.96 19.36 -15.78
CA MET A 125 9.36 19.99 -16.96
C MET A 125 10.28 21.04 -17.61
N SER A 126 11.52 21.18 -17.16
CA SER A 126 12.51 22.04 -17.83
C SER A 126 12.76 21.51 -19.25
N PRO A 127 12.56 22.31 -20.31
CA PRO A 127 12.86 21.87 -21.67
C PRO A 127 14.36 21.58 -21.74
N THR A 128 14.73 20.36 -22.15
CA THR A 128 16.07 20.11 -22.66
C THR A 128 16.21 20.93 -23.94
N PHE A 129 16.67 22.17 -23.81
CA PHE A 129 17.07 22.96 -24.97
C PHE A 129 18.28 22.25 -25.60
N GLY A 130 18.11 21.82 -26.84
CA GLY A 130 19.00 20.91 -27.54
C GLY A 130 20.45 21.41 -27.62
N ARG A 131 21.38 20.46 -27.57
CA ARG A 131 22.66 20.58 -28.26
C ARG A 131 22.58 19.72 -29.51
N THR A 132 22.29 20.37 -30.63
CA THR A 132 22.70 19.95 -31.98
C THR A 132 23.64 21.02 -32.50
#